data_AF-A0A951Z6X0-F1
#
_entry.id   AF-A0A951Z6X0-F1
#
_cell.length_a   1.000
_cell.length_b   1.000
_cell.length_c   1.000
_cell.angle_alpha   90.00
_cell.angle_beta   90.00
_cell.angle_gamma   90.00
#
_symmetry.space_group_name_H-M   'P 1'
#
loop_
_entity.id
_entity.type
_entity.pdbx_description
1 polymer ?
#
loop_
_entity_poly.entity_id
_entity_poly.type
_entity_poly.pdbx_seq_one_letter_code
_entity_poly.pdbx_strand_id
1 'polypeptide(L)'
;FVFDMLTIGTGMYAVSMAQTSDPLLLFPALGESVLGPGLKALFIFGLVGTVVSAMVGYTLVAGASLARDLAARVAKTPPTDERIVAWTRIGFAVSSLVAVALALQIQSVVALWYAWAGAVVGALLVPVWHVYRRGAGLSDGWTAGAMALSFAVSASWLAYGTATGNPYLGMTLPGGHEVSIGTLLPGLLVSVIVLGVGALAERRTRRPAA
;
A
#
# COMPACT_ATOMS: atom_id res chain seq x y z
N PHE A 1 -8.22 -7.36 22.49
CA PHE A 1 -9.24 -7.02 23.50
C PHE A 1 -8.83 -5.86 24.39
N VAL A 2 -7.87 -6.01 25.32
CA VAL A 2 -7.50 -4.90 26.24
C VAL A 2 -6.99 -3.68 25.46
N PHE A 3 -6.12 -3.90 24.47
CA PHE A 3 -5.65 -2.83 23.59
C PHE A 3 -6.80 -2.12 22.86
N ASP A 4 -7.76 -2.87 22.31
CA ASP A 4 -8.89 -2.30 21.57
C ASP A 4 -9.82 -1.52 22.50
N MET A 5 -10.09 -2.06 23.70
CA MET A 5 -10.89 -1.39 24.73
C MET A 5 -10.22 -0.08 25.18
N LEU A 6 -8.91 -0.09 25.40
CA LEU A 6 -8.15 1.11 25.73
C LEU A 6 -8.22 2.11 24.59
N THR A 7 -7.88 1.72 23.36
CA THR A 7 -7.79 2.63 22.20
C THR A 7 -9.13 3.25 21.83
N ILE A 8 -10.20 2.45 21.79
CA ILE A 8 -11.56 2.94 21.51
C ILE A 8 -12.05 3.80 22.69
N GLY A 9 -11.80 3.36 23.93
CA GLY A 9 -12.17 4.08 25.13
C GLY A 9 -11.51 5.47 25.22
N THR A 10 -10.18 5.55 25.08
CA THR A 10 -9.49 6.85 25.03
C THR A 10 -9.85 7.65 23.79
N GLY A 11 -10.12 7.01 22.66
CA GLY A 11 -10.60 7.70 21.46
C GLY A 11 -11.94 8.42 21.71
N MET A 12 -12.93 7.72 22.25
CA MET A 12 -14.22 8.33 22.60
C MET A 12 -14.07 9.41 23.67
N TYR A 13 -13.21 9.18 24.67
CA TYR A 13 -12.91 10.18 25.69
C TYR A 13 -12.27 11.45 25.09
N ALA A 14 -11.31 11.29 24.18
CA ALA A 14 -10.65 12.37 23.47
C ALA A 14 -11.64 13.21 22.64
N VAL A 15 -12.61 12.58 21.98
CA VAL A 15 -13.68 13.30 21.23
C VAL A 15 -14.47 14.23 22.15
N SER A 16 -14.78 13.79 23.38
CA SER A 16 -15.54 14.60 24.33
C SER A 16 -14.75 15.75 24.94
N MET A 17 -13.44 15.59 25.14
CA MET A 17 -12.62 16.51 25.96
C MET A 17 -11.70 17.43 25.15
N ALA A 18 -11.08 16.94 24.06
CA ALA A 18 -9.99 17.64 23.41
C ALA A 18 -10.43 18.70 22.38
N GLN A 19 -11.70 18.68 21.96
CA GLN A 19 -12.35 19.62 21.03
C GLN A 19 -11.41 20.21 19.95
N THR A 20 -10.67 19.35 19.25
CA THR A 20 -9.74 19.78 18.19
C THR A 20 -10.46 19.89 16.85
N SER A 21 -10.08 20.89 16.05
CA SER A 21 -10.53 21.05 14.67
C SER A 21 -9.91 20.03 13.71
N ASP A 22 -8.77 19.43 14.08
CA ASP A 22 -8.10 18.39 13.32
C ASP A 22 -8.23 17.03 14.03
N PRO A 23 -9.01 16.08 13.46
CA PRO A 23 -9.15 14.73 13.99
C PRO A 23 -7.84 13.95 14.13
N LEU A 24 -6.81 14.26 13.34
CA LEU A 24 -5.50 13.58 13.43
C LEU A 24 -4.76 13.91 14.73
N LEU A 25 -5.05 15.07 15.31
CA LEU A 25 -4.38 15.56 16.52
C LEU A 25 -5.14 15.21 17.80
N LEU A 26 -6.22 14.42 17.71
CA LEU A 26 -7.12 14.13 18.84
C LEU A 26 -6.40 13.48 20.04
N PHE A 27 -5.54 12.48 19.79
CA PHE A 27 -4.75 11.83 20.83
C PHE A 27 -3.65 12.73 21.41
N PRO A 28 -2.82 13.42 20.60
CA PRO A 28 -1.92 14.46 21.09
C PRO A 28 -2.59 15.53 21.94
N ALA A 29 -3.73 16.05 21.50
CA ALA A 29 -4.49 17.09 22.21
C ALA A 29 -5.06 16.57 23.54
N LEU A 30 -5.55 15.33 23.59
CA LEU A 30 -5.96 14.71 24.85
C LEU A 30 -4.76 14.58 25.81
N GLY A 31 -3.63 14.08 25.31
CA GLY A 31 -2.40 13.93 26.09
C GLY A 31 -1.92 15.25 26.70
N GLU A 32 -2.02 16.35 25.94
CA GLU A 32 -1.74 17.71 26.42
C GLU A 32 -2.63 18.11 27.60
N SER A 33 -3.92 17.82 27.51
CA SER A 33 -4.92 18.27 28.50
C SER A 33 -4.92 17.47 29.80
N VAL A 34 -4.50 16.20 29.77
CA VAL A 34 -4.65 15.26 30.91
C VAL A 34 -3.31 14.90 31.56
N LEU A 35 -2.20 14.88 30.83
CA LEU A 35 -0.92 14.37 31.35
C LEU A 35 -0.10 15.47 32.03
N GLY A 36 0.48 15.14 33.20
CA GLY A 36 1.52 15.97 33.82
C GLY A 36 2.81 16.01 32.99
N PRO A 37 3.72 16.96 33.24
CA PRO A 37 4.86 17.24 32.35
C PRO A 37 5.73 16.03 31.99
N GLY A 38 6.06 15.16 32.97
CA GLY A 38 6.88 13.97 32.74
C GLY A 38 6.18 12.90 31.90
N LEU A 39 4.90 12.63 32.18
CA LEU A 39 4.12 11.64 31.42
C LEU A 39 3.80 12.12 30.01
N LYS A 40 3.57 13.43 29.85
CA LYS A 40 3.40 14.08 28.56
C LYS A 40 4.65 13.91 27.68
N ALA A 41 5.83 14.16 28.24
CA ALA A 41 7.08 13.94 27.52
C ALA A 41 7.24 12.48 27.08
N LEU A 42 7.00 11.54 28.01
CA LEU A 42 7.05 10.10 27.70
C LEU A 42 6.06 9.70 26.60
N PHE A 43 4.84 10.24 26.63
CA PHE A 43 3.82 9.98 25.62
C PHE A 43 4.24 10.48 24.23
N ILE A 44 4.70 11.73 24.12
CA ILE A 44 5.13 12.30 22.83
C ILE A 44 6.37 11.59 22.30
N PHE A 45 7.38 11.34 23.14
CA PHE A 45 8.57 10.58 22.73
C PHE A 45 8.23 9.15 22.33
N GLY A 46 7.28 8.50 23.02
CA GLY A 46 6.76 7.18 22.65
C GLY A 46 6.10 7.20 21.27
N LEU A 47 5.19 8.16 21.04
CA LEU A 47 4.50 8.34 19.76
C LEU A 47 5.48 8.54 18.60
N VAL A 48 6.41 9.50 18.74
CA VAL A 48 7.43 9.79 17.72
C VAL A 48 8.36 8.59 17.56
N GLY A 49 8.76 7.94 18.65
CA GLY A 49 9.60 6.75 18.64
C GLY A 49 8.98 5.60 17.85
N THR A 50 7.68 5.35 18.01
CA THR A 50 6.94 4.35 17.23
C THR A 50 6.95 4.70 15.74
N VAL A 51 6.68 5.97 15.39
CA VAL A 51 6.71 6.43 13.99
C VAL A 51 8.09 6.26 13.37
N VAL A 52 9.15 6.70 14.06
CA VAL A 52 10.53 6.57 13.59
C VAL A 52 10.93 5.11 13.46
N SER A 53 10.57 4.25 14.43
CA SER A 53 10.87 2.82 14.39
C SER A 53 10.23 2.14 13.18
N ALA A 54 8.95 2.42 12.90
CA ALA A 54 8.26 1.92 11.72
C ALA A 54 8.90 2.45 10.43
N MET A 55 9.20 3.76 10.37
CA MET A 55 9.82 4.40 9.22
C MET A 55 11.19 3.78 8.87
N VAL A 56 12.03 3.51 9.87
CA VAL A 56 13.32 2.84 9.68
C VAL A 56 13.12 1.43 9.10
N GLY A 57 12.18 0.65 9.64
CA GLY A 57 11.86 -0.69 9.14
C GLY A 57 11.39 -0.68 7.68
N TYR A 58 10.45 0.20 7.33
CA TYR A 58 9.94 0.31 5.97
C TYR A 58 10.99 0.82 4.97
N THR A 59 11.81 1.79 5.37
CA THR A 59 12.91 2.30 4.53
C THR A 59 13.96 1.22 4.28
N LEU A 60 14.27 0.42 5.30
CA LEU A 60 15.18 -0.71 5.18
C LEU A 60 14.70 -1.73 4.14
N VAL A 61 13.43 -2.14 4.24
CA VAL A 61 12.82 -3.09 3.30
C VAL A 61 12.78 -2.51 1.89
N ALA A 62 12.32 -1.26 1.73
CA ALA A 62 12.25 -0.60 0.43
C ALA A 62 13.63 -0.46 -0.24
N GLY A 63 14.65 -0.03 0.50
CA GLY A 63 16.00 0.10 -0.02
C GLY A 63 16.64 -1.24 -0.38
N ALA A 64 16.41 -2.28 0.44
CA ALA A 64 16.90 -3.62 0.15
C ALA A 64 16.24 -4.22 -1.11
N SER A 65 14.94 -4.01 -1.30
CA SER A 65 14.23 -4.44 -2.51
C SER A 65 14.69 -3.68 -3.75
N LEU A 66 14.90 -2.36 -3.68
CA LEU A 66 15.47 -1.60 -4.80
C LEU A 66 16.87 -2.11 -5.19
N ALA A 67 17.69 -2.47 -4.21
CA ALA A 67 19.03 -2.98 -4.47
C ALA A 67 19.03 -4.40 -5.05
N ARG A 68 18.31 -5.33 -4.43
CA ARG A 68 18.38 -6.77 -4.78
C ARG A 68 17.37 -7.20 -5.84
N ASP A 69 16.16 -6.66 -5.79
CA ASP A 69 15.08 -7.09 -6.69
C ASP A 69 15.06 -6.29 -7.98
N LEU A 70 15.54 -5.03 -7.96
CA LEU A 70 15.60 -4.18 -9.14
C LEU A 70 17.03 -4.01 -9.67
N ALA A 71 17.92 -3.35 -8.93
CA ALA A 71 19.25 -3.00 -9.44
C ALA A 71 20.12 -4.24 -9.75
N ALA A 72 20.13 -5.24 -8.87
CA ALA A 72 20.88 -6.47 -9.09
C ALA A 72 20.34 -7.34 -10.24
N ARG A 73 19.03 -7.30 -10.51
CA ARG A 73 18.45 -8.03 -11.65
C ARG A 73 18.78 -7.41 -13.00
N VAL A 74 18.95 -6.09 -13.05
CA VAL A 74 19.33 -5.36 -14.28
C VAL A 74 20.84 -5.36 -14.50
N ALA A 75 21.63 -5.64 -13.45
CA ALA A 75 23.08 -5.72 -13.55
C ALA A 75 23.51 -6.89 -14.45
N LYS A 76 24.41 -6.60 -15.40
CA LYS A 76 24.95 -7.61 -16.34
C LYS A 76 25.77 -8.70 -15.65
N THR A 77 26.33 -8.39 -14.48
CA THR A 77 27.16 -9.31 -13.69
C THR A 77 26.66 -9.37 -12.25
N PRO A 78 26.78 -10.53 -11.59
CA PRO A 78 26.40 -10.67 -10.20
C PRO A 78 27.16 -9.62 -9.36
N PRO A 79 26.44 -8.77 -8.62
CA PRO A 79 27.06 -7.74 -7.80
C PRO A 79 27.78 -8.33 -6.59
N THR A 80 28.89 -7.69 -6.23
CA THR A 80 29.57 -7.96 -4.96
C THR A 80 28.73 -7.46 -3.79
N ASP A 81 28.96 -8.00 -2.60
CA ASP A 81 28.24 -7.60 -1.38
C ASP A 81 28.41 -6.10 -1.09
N GLU A 82 29.61 -5.56 -1.29
CA GLU A 82 29.89 -4.12 -1.15
C GLU A 82 29.01 -3.28 -2.09
N ARG A 83 28.81 -3.75 -3.33
CA ARG A 83 27.98 -3.07 -4.32
C ARG A 83 26.50 -3.14 -3.96
N ILE A 84 26.03 -4.27 -3.41
CA ILE A 84 24.68 -4.40 -2.86
C ILE A 84 24.46 -3.44 -1.69
N VAL A 85 25.42 -3.32 -0.78
CA VAL A 85 25.34 -2.36 0.34
C VAL A 85 25.26 -0.92 -0.18
N ALA A 86 26.09 -0.55 -1.16
CA ALA A 86 26.04 0.77 -1.78
C ALA A 86 24.69 1.05 -2.45
N TRP A 87 24.16 0.10 -3.23
CA TRP A 87 22.84 0.24 -3.84
C TRP A 87 21.70 0.27 -2.82
N THR A 88 21.82 -0.44 -1.70
CA THR A 88 20.83 -0.40 -0.62
C THR A 88 20.78 0.99 0.01
N ARG A 89 21.94 1.63 0.23
CA ARG A 89 22.03 3.01 0.73
C ARG A 89 21.41 4.01 -0.25
N ILE A 90 21.66 3.84 -1.55
CA ILE A 90 20.98 4.64 -2.60
C ILE A 90 19.47 4.38 -2.56
N GLY A 91 19.06 3.13 -2.39
CA GLY A 91 17.67 2.74 -2.22
C GLY A 91 16.99 3.43 -1.05
N PHE A 92 17.68 3.63 0.09
CA PHE A 92 17.15 4.43 1.21
C PHE A 92 16.88 5.88 0.80
N ALA A 93 17.84 6.51 0.11
CA ALA A 93 17.68 7.89 -0.34
C ALA A 93 16.52 8.03 -1.35
N VAL A 94 16.45 7.14 -2.34
CA VAL A 94 15.39 7.15 -3.36
C VAL A 94 14.02 6.90 -2.75
N SER A 95 13.87 5.87 -1.91
CA SER A 95 12.59 5.55 -1.26
C SER A 95 12.12 6.67 -0.33
N SER A 96 13.04 7.27 0.44
CA SER A 96 12.72 8.40 1.32
C SER A 96 12.29 9.63 0.52
N LEU A 97 12.97 9.93 -0.59
CA LEU A 97 12.62 11.05 -1.48
C LEU A 97 11.22 10.87 -2.07
N VAL A 98 10.89 9.66 -2.55
CA VAL A 98 9.56 9.34 -3.07
C VAL A 98 8.50 9.43 -1.97
N ALA A 99 8.80 8.91 -0.77
CA ALA A 99 7.89 8.99 0.37
C ALA A 99 7.60 10.45 0.77
N VAL A 100 8.62 11.30 0.85
CA VAL A 100 8.46 12.74 1.13
C VAL A 100 7.63 13.42 0.03
N ALA A 101 7.92 13.14 -1.25
CA ALA A 101 7.15 13.71 -2.35
C ALA A 101 5.67 13.35 -2.28
N LEU A 102 5.34 12.07 -2.01
CA LEU A 102 3.96 11.62 -1.84
C LEU A 102 3.29 12.24 -0.60
N ALA A 103 4.02 12.33 0.51
CA ALA A 103 3.50 12.94 1.75
C ALA A 103 3.21 14.44 1.59
N LEU A 104 3.97 15.16 0.75
CA LEU A 104 3.70 16.56 0.45
C LEU A 104 2.47 16.74 -0.44
N GLN A 105 2.24 15.83 -1.38
CA GLN A 105 1.11 15.91 -2.32
C GLN A 105 -0.22 15.45 -1.71
N ILE A 106 -0.20 14.43 -0.85
CA ILE A 106 -1.41 13.81 -0.29
C ILE A 106 -1.44 14.02 1.22
N GLN A 107 -2.11 15.09 1.65
CA GLN A 107 -2.30 15.45 3.07
C GLN A 107 -3.37 14.60 3.78
N SER A 108 -3.58 13.36 3.34
CA SER A 108 -4.54 12.41 3.93
C SER A 108 -3.97 11.00 3.93
N VAL A 109 -3.68 10.48 5.13
CA VAL A 109 -3.17 9.12 5.34
C VAL A 109 -4.16 8.09 4.78
N VAL A 110 -5.46 8.33 5.00
CA VAL A 110 -6.54 7.47 4.53
C VAL A 110 -6.56 7.44 3.00
N ALA A 111 -6.50 8.60 2.35
CA ALA A 111 -6.49 8.67 0.89
C ALA A 111 -5.24 7.96 0.31
N LEU A 112 -4.06 8.17 0.90
CA LEU A 112 -2.82 7.54 0.45
C LEU A 112 -2.89 6.01 0.51
N TRP A 113 -3.41 5.46 1.61
CA TRP A 113 -3.57 4.01 1.77
C TRP A 113 -4.61 3.45 0.79
N TYR A 114 -5.82 4.02 0.71
CA TYR A 114 -6.86 3.50 -0.20
C TYR A 114 -6.45 3.58 -1.68
N ALA A 115 -5.78 4.65 -2.08
CA ALA A 115 -5.29 4.86 -3.43
C ALA A 115 -4.22 3.83 -3.83
N TRP A 116 -3.09 3.84 -3.12
CA TRP A 116 -1.91 3.07 -3.52
C TRP A 116 -2.00 1.60 -3.11
N ALA A 117 -2.50 1.31 -1.90
CA ALA A 117 -2.64 -0.08 -1.47
C ALA A 117 -3.67 -0.81 -2.33
N GLY A 118 -4.77 -0.16 -2.73
CA GLY A 118 -5.75 -0.77 -3.63
C GLY A 118 -5.14 -1.15 -4.98
N ALA A 119 -4.31 -0.27 -5.58
CA ALA A 119 -3.66 -0.56 -6.86
C ALA A 119 -2.64 -1.70 -6.77
N VAL A 120 -1.81 -1.70 -5.73
CA VAL A 120 -0.78 -2.73 -5.53
C VAL A 120 -1.41 -4.07 -5.13
N VAL A 121 -2.33 -4.08 -4.16
CA VAL A 121 -3.03 -5.29 -3.71
C VAL A 121 -3.89 -5.87 -4.83
N GLY A 122 -4.60 -5.03 -5.59
CA GLY A 122 -5.41 -5.47 -6.73
C GLY A 122 -4.60 -6.21 -7.79
N ALA A 123 -3.35 -5.78 -8.01
CA ALA A 123 -2.43 -6.42 -8.94
C ALA A 123 -1.84 -7.74 -8.44
N LEU A 124 -1.64 -7.89 -7.14
CA LEU A 124 -0.90 -9.02 -6.54
C LEU A 124 -1.79 -10.09 -5.92
N LEU A 125 -2.99 -9.75 -5.45
CA LEU A 125 -3.81 -10.65 -4.63
C LEU A 125 -4.21 -11.92 -5.38
N VAL A 126 -4.71 -11.80 -6.61
CA VAL A 126 -5.16 -12.96 -7.41
C VAL A 126 -3.98 -13.85 -7.85
N PRO A 127 -2.86 -13.31 -8.38
CA PRO A 127 -1.68 -14.10 -8.70
C PRO A 127 -1.14 -14.87 -7.50
N VAL A 128 -0.99 -14.21 -6.35
CA VAL A 128 -0.50 -14.84 -5.12
C VAL A 128 -1.46 -15.93 -4.65
N TRP A 129 -2.76 -15.64 -4.59
CA TRP A 129 -3.77 -16.62 -4.21
C TRP A 129 -3.77 -17.83 -5.15
N HIS A 130 -3.62 -17.62 -6.46
CA HIS A 130 -3.56 -18.70 -7.44
C HIS A 130 -2.39 -19.64 -7.17
N VAL A 131 -1.20 -19.10 -6.90
CA VAL A 131 0.00 -19.88 -6.56
C VAL A 131 -0.22 -20.68 -5.27
N TYR A 132 -0.77 -20.08 -4.22
CA TYR A 132 -1.07 -20.79 -2.98
C TYR A 132 -2.08 -21.94 -3.17
N ARG A 133 -3.09 -21.77 -4.02
CA ARG A 133 -4.15 -22.78 -4.19
C ARG A 133 -3.77 -23.90 -5.15
N ARG A 134 -3.11 -23.59 -6.27
CA ARG A 134 -2.92 -24.51 -7.40
C ARG A 134 -1.45 -24.73 -7.78
N GLY A 135 -0.52 -24.11 -7.06
CA GLY A 135 0.89 -24.09 -7.44
C GLY A 135 1.16 -23.23 -8.69
N ALA A 136 2.41 -23.24 -9.15
CA ALA A 136 2.86 -22.51 -10.33
C ALA A 136 2.41 -23.19 -11.64
N GLY A 137 1.09 -23.25 -11.87
CA GLY A 137 0.49 -23.94 -13.01
C GLY A 137 0.37 -23.11 -14.30
N LEU A 138 0.42 -21.79 -14.20
CA LEU A 138 0.36 -20.82 -15.30
C LEU A 138 1.77 -20.38 -15.69
N SER A 139 1.99 -20.05 -16.97
CA SER A 139 3.27 -19.49 -17.39
C SER A 139 3.56 -18.14 -16.73
N ASP A 140 4.86 -17.89 -16.55
CA ASP A 140 5.38 -16.64 -15.98
C ASP A 140 4.88 -15.41 -16.74
N GLY A 141 4.72 -15.53 -18.07
CA GLY A 141 4.22 -14.45 -18.93
C GLY A 141 2.77 -14.04 -18.61
N TRP A 142 1.86 -15.00 -18.44
CA TRP A 142 0.47 -14.68 -18.05
C TRP A 142 0.39 -14.10 -16.65
N THR A 143 1.20 -14.62 -15.73
CA THR A 143 1.23 -14.13 -14.34
C THR A 143 1.78 -12.70 -14.27
N ALA A 144 2.91 -12.43 -14.92
CA ALA A 144 3.49 -11.10 -15.00
C ALA A 144 2.58 -10.12 -15.76
N GLY A 145 1.96 -10.57 -16.85
CA GLY A 145 0.99 -9.78 -17.61
C GLY A 145 -0.24 -9.40 -16.79
N ALA A 146 -0.77 -10.33 -15.99
CA ALA A 146 -1.88 -10.05 -15.07
C ALA A 146 -1.48 -9.02 -14.03
N MET A 147 -0.31 -9.16 -13.39
CA MET A 147 0.19 -8.20 -12.41
C MET A 147 0.38 -6.81 -13.01
N ALA A 148 1.07 -6.73 -14.15
CA ALA A 148 1.39 -5.46 -14.81
C ALA A 148 0.14 -4.75 -15.33
N LEU A 149 -0.77 -5.46 -16.00
CA LEU A 149 -1.99 -4.86 -16.55
C LEU A 149 -2.95 -4.43 -15.45
N SER A 150 -3.11 -5.24 -14.39
CA SER A 150 -3.95 -4.89 -13.25
C SER A 150 -3.45 -3.64 -12.55
N PHE A 151 -2.14 -3.57 -12.30
CA PHE A 151 -1.52 -2.37 -11.71
C PHE A 151 -1.70 -1.15 -12.62
N ALA A 152 -1.46 -1.28 -13.93
CA ALA A 152 -1.60 -0.19 -14.88
C ALA A 152 -3.04 0.35 -14.94
N VAL A 153 -4.06 -0.53 -14.93
CA VAL A 153 -5.47 -0.12 -14.92
C VAL A 153 -5.81 0.58 -13.61
N SER A 154 -5.44 0.01 -12.45
CA SER A 154 -5.69 0.64 -11.16
C SER A 154 -4.96 1.97 -10.98
N ALA A 155 -3.73 2.08 -11.47
CA ALA A 155 -2.95 3.32 -11.44
C ALA A 155 -3.54 4.39 -12.38
N SER A 156 -4.07 3.98 -13.54
CA SER A 156 -4.80 4.88 -14.44
C SER A 156 -6.09 5.38 -13.78
N TRP A 157 -6.78 4.50 -13.06
CA TRP A 157 -7.97 4.85 -12.29
C TRP A 157 -7.64 5.83 -11.16
N LEU A 158 -6.52 5.62 -10.47
CA LEU A 158 -6.01 6.54 -9.46
C LEU A 158 -5.70 7.92 -10.05
N ALA A 159 -4.95 7.96 -11.16
CA ALA A 159 -4.61 9.21 -11.85
C ALA A 159 -5.85 9.97 -12.34
N TYR A 160 -6.87 9.24 -12.80
CA TYR A 160 -8.15 9.83 -13.15
C TYR A 160 -8.88 10.40 -11.93
N GLY A 161 -8.92 9.66 -10.82
CA GLY A 161 -9.56 10.10 -9.58
C GLY A 161 -8.91 11.36 -9.01
N THR A 162 -7.58 11.44 -9.03
CA THR A 162 -6.87 12.65 -8.58
C THR A 162 -7.09 13.83 -9.54
N ALA A 163 -7.05 13.61 -10.85
CA ALA A 163 -7.27 14.66 -11.85
C ALA A 163 -8.69 15.26 -11.81
N THR A 164 -9.69 14.47 -11.41
CA THR A 164 -11.10 14.90 -11.33
C THR A 164 -11.53 15.40 -9.95
N GLY A 165 -10.61 15.45 -8.99
CA GLY A 165 -10.94 15.83 -7.60
C GLY A 165 -11.78 14.79 -6.86
N ASN A 166 -11.84 13.55 -7.37
CA ASN A 166 -12.55 12.41 -6.77
C ASN A 166 -11.55 11.31 -6.35
N PRO A 167 -10.74 11.53 -5.28
CA PRO A 167 -9.68 10.61 -4.88
C PRO A 167 -10.21 9.24 -4.41
N TYR A 168 -11.47 9.18 -3.99
CA TYR A 168 -12.13 7.94 -3.58
C TYR A 168 -12.87 7.25 -4.72
N LEU A 169 -12.94 7.86 -5.91
CA LEU A 169 -13.63 7.31 -7.08
C LEU A 169 -15.07 6.91 -6.74
N GLY A 170 -15.75 7.82 -6.02
CA GLY A 170 -17.15 7.69 -5.66
C GLY A 170 -18.04 7.89 -6.89
N MET A 171 -18.99 6.98 -7.09
CA MET A 171 -20.08 7.14 -8.05
C MET A 171 -21.40 7.25 -7.29
N THR A 172 -22.22 8.23 -7.65
CA THR A 172 -23.59 8.34 -7.16
C THR A 172 -24.47 7.40 -7.98
N LEU A 173 -24.97 6.34 -7.35
CA LEU A 173 -25.93 5.44 -8.00
C LEU A 173 -27.31 6.10 -8.10
N PRO A 174 -28.15 5.67 -9.08
CA PRO A 174 -29.56 6.03 -9.10
C PRO A 174 -30.21 5.63 -7.77
N GLY A 175 -30.66 6.62 -6.99
CA GLY A 175 -31.13 6.43 -5.60
C GLY A 175 -30.31 7.15 -4.53
N GLY A 176 -29.31 7.96 -4.91
CA GLY A 176 -28.61 8.87 -3.98
C GLY A 176 -27.57 8.20 -3.08
N HIS A 177 -27.22 6.94 -3.35
CA HIS A 177 -26.20 6.23 -2.59
C HIS A 177 -24.82 6.46 -3.22
N GLU A 178 -23.87 6.96 -2.45
CA GLU A 178 -22.47 7.11 -2.85
C GLU A 178 -21.72 5.79 -2.64
N VAL A 179 -21.17 5.23 -3.71
CA VAL A 179 -20.33 4.02 -3.65
C VAL A 179 -18.95 4.33 -4.21
N SER A 180 -17.92 4.08 -3.41
CA SER A 180 -16.54 4.13 -3.84
C SER A 180 -16.15 2.81 -4.51
N ILE A 181 -15.77 2.88 -5.79
CA ILE A 181 -15.20 1.71 -6.48
C ILE A 181 -13.76 1.46 -6.00
N GLY A 182 -13.07 2.52 -5.57
CA GLY A 182 -11.67 2.50 -5.18
C GLY A 182 -10.76 2.05 -6.33
N THR A 183 -9.47 1.88 -6.04
CA THR A 183 -8.48 1.40 -7.00
C THR A 183 -8.32 -0.13 -6.98
N LEU A 184 -8.87 -0.79 -5.97
CA LEU A 184 -8.76 -2.23 -5.75
C LEU A 184 -9.60 -3.04 -6.74
N LEU A 185 -10.89 -2.69 -6.88
CA LEU A 185 -11.84 -3.47 -7.68
C LEU A 185 -11.44 -3.57 -9.16
N PRO A 186 -11.04 -2.47 -9.85
CA PRO A 186 -10.60 -2.56 -11.25
C PRO A 186 -9.40 -3.51 -11.42
N GLY A 187 -8.41 -3.42 -10.52
CA GLY A 187 -7.22 -4.26 -10.56
C GLY A 187 -7.55 -5.75 -10.35
N LEU A 188 -8.41 -6.05 -9.38
CA LEU A 188 -8.87 -7.42 -9.13
C LEU A 188 -9.58 -8.03 -10.34
N LEU A 189 -10.50 -7.28 -10.96
CA LEU A 189 -11.26 -7.74 -12.11
C LEU A 189 -10.34 -8.05 -13.29
N VAL A 190 -9.41 -7.14 -13.60
CA VAL A 190 -8.42 -7.35 -14.66
C VAL A 190 -7.57 -8.58 -14.36
N SER A 191 -7.11 -8.75 -13.13
CA SER A 191 -6.27 -9.87 -12.74
C SER A 191 -6.98 -11.21 -12.92
N VAL A 192 -8.25 -11.30 -12.49
CA VAL A 192 -9.09 -12.51 -12.69
C VAL A 192 -9.29 -12.81 -14.18
N ILE A 193 -9.58 -11.79 -14.99
CA ILE A 193 -9.81 -11.96 -16.43
C ILE A 193 -8.53 -12.47 -17.11
N VAL A 194 -7.40 -11.81 -16.89
CA VAL A 194 -6.13 -12.17 -17.56
C VAL A 194 -5.68 -13.58 -17.17
N LEU A 195 -5.72 -13.92 -15.88
CA LEU A 195 -5.35 -15.27 -15.43
C LEU A 195 -6.35 -16.33 -15.90
N GLY A 196 -7.64 -16.00 -15.95
CA GLY A 196 -8.69 -16.89 -16.47
C GLY A 196 -8.50 -17.20 -17.96
N VAL A 197 -8.20 -16.18 -18.76
CA VAL A 197 -7.87 -16.34 -20.19
C VAL A 197 -6.59 -17.15 -20.36
N GLY A 198 -5.54 -16.85 -19.59
CA GLY A 198 -4.29 -17.61 -19.62
C GLY A 198 -4.48 -19.10 -19.30
N ALA A 199 -5.28 -19.40 -18.28
CA ALA A 199 -5.58 -20.78 -17.90
C ALA A 199 -6.35 -21.53 -18.99
N LEU A 200 -7.25 -20.85 -19.71
CA LEU A 200 -7.99 -21.45 -20.81
C LEU A 200 -7.11 -21.66 -22.05
N ALA A 201 -6.24 -20.69 -22.37
CA ALA A 201 -5.30 -20.77 -23.48
C ALA A 201 -4.31 -21.93 -23.31
N GLU A 202 -3.74 -22.08 -22.12
CA GLU A 202 -2.78 -23.16 -21.83
C GLU A 202 -3.42 -24.55 -21.78
N ARG A 203 -4.70 -24.66 -21.39
CA ARG A 203 -5.45 -25.92 -21.48
C ARG A 203 -5.67 -26.36 -22.92
N ARG A 204 -5.83 -25.41 -23.86
CA ARG A 204 -6.03 -25.71 -25.29
C ARG A 204 -4.74 -26.19 -25.95
N THR A 205 -3.59 -25.64 -25.58
CA THR A 205 -2.28 -26.06 -26.12
C THR A 205 -1.79 -27.40 -25.55
N ARG A 206 -2.20 -27.77 -24.32
CA ARG A 206 -1.83 -29.05 -23.69
C ARG A 206 -2.73 -30.24 -24.06
N ARG A 207 -3.85 -30.03 -24.75
CA ARG A 207 -4.64 -31.14 -25.32
C ARG A 207 -3.92 -31.63 -26.60
N PRO A 208 -3.37 -32.85 -26.65
CA PRO A 208 -2.87 -33.39 -27.91
C PRO A 208 -4.02 -33.45 -28.90
N ALA A 209 -3.75 -33.08 -30.15
CA ALA A 209 -4.66 -33.33 -31.26
C ALA A 209 -4.98 -34.84 -31.28
N ALA A 210 -6.25 -35.17 -31.02
CA ALA A 210 -6.77 -36.52 -31.15
C ALA A 210 -7.00 -36.85 -32.63
#